data_AF-A0A928Q6K1-F1
#
_entry.id   AF-A0A928Q6K1-F1
#
_cell.length_a   1.000
_cell.length_b   1.000
_cell.length_c   1.000
_cell.angle_alpha   90.00
_cell.angle_beta   90.00
_cell.angle_gamma   90.00
#
_symmetry.space_group_name_H-M   'P 1'
#
loop_
_entity.id
_entity.type
_entity.pdbx_description
1 polymer ?
#
loop_
_entity_poly.entity_id
_entity_poly.type
_entity_poly.pdbx_seq_one_letter_code
_entity_poly.pdbx_strand_id
1 'polypeptide(L)'
;MKFKFYGNGNWYRTEKKLAKIDKKEADSAYRKCKKEILDPFMKSKGFIKWGTTSYVRMNEAGIIENVFLQKERYGSKTFTVNLEFAPLYIPHENGFISLHSHRLGMEINGKDFWWDFKDYETAEKSFENVVEALEQYGLKYLENTRTSKGYIETLKKSELKPAVDWVAYAFLKYDGKEVAADYVKWYQKNDIPILPEFRREHELAKTQKILDKLEAMQDVEEFFRKNTEENIEKGKLPKGLLENQDEPENTTDVRQKEFEFYGGLGRYYRTQKSMARIDKKESDSAYRKYKRKILDPYMQSKGFLKCKGTSYVRINEIGVLERVFLEKDHYGYKKFTVHLETAPIYVPNDGEHITSLFENLGLIITKNICEKAKDFWWDFKDCETAEKSFENIVQALEMFGMQYFDDKRTPKQYIKWAMWYNLKNQYFPREIEIRWKAYYYLKFYGISKAKKYCRLCQAMAMIQPYVKKYILTEVGGILNKLENVSDVELFLREITEDNIEKGKLPKGLLK
;
A
#
# COMPACT_ATOMS: atom_id res chain seq x y z
N MET A 1 1.97 -41.08 -4.89
CA MET A 1 0.53 -40.83 -4.66
C MET A 1 0.25 -39.36 -4.94
N LYS A 2 -0.83 -39.00 -5.64
CA LYS A 2 -1.14 -37.60 -5.95
C LYS A 2 -1.85 -36.96 -4.76
N PHE A 3 -1.40 -35.80 -4.29
CA PHE A 3 -2.04 -35.09 -3.17
C PHE A 3 -3.53 -34.84 -3.45
N LYS A 4 -4.39 -35.16 -2.50
CA LYS A 4 -5.83 -34.97 -2.61
C LYS A 4 -6.22 -33.73 -1.83
N PHE A 5 -6.61 -32.69 -2.56
CA PHE A 5 -7.10 -31.47 -1.94
C PHE A 5 -8.47 -31.67 -1.27
N TYR A 6 -8.63 -31.04 -0.11
CA TYR A 6 -9.92 -30.88 0.56
C TYR A 6 -10.25 -29.39 0.68
N GLY A 7 -11.31 -28.95 0.01
CA GLY A 7 -11.71 -27.54 0.05
C GLY A 7 -12.59 -27.12 -1.12
N ASN A 8 -12.73 -25.81 -1.31
CA ASN A 8 -13.61 -25.23 -2.32
C ASN A 8 -12.97 -25.22 -3.71
N GLY A 9 -11.63 -25.28 -3.79
CA GLY A 9 -10.85 -25.20 -5.02
C GLY A 9 -10.76 -23.78 -5.57
N ASN A 10 -11.91 -23.13 -5.77
CA ASN A 10 -11.99 -21.75 -6.21
C ASN A 10 -11.97 -20.77 -5.03
N TRP A 11 -11.46 -19.57 -5.27
CA TRP A 11 -11.53 -18.48 -4.30
C TRP A 11 -12.99 -18.02 -4.08
N TYR A 12 -13.79 -17.96 -5.14
CA TYR A 12 -15.13 -17.38 -5.14
C TYR A 12 -16.27 -18.36 -4.81
N ARG A 13 -17.37 -17.81 -4.26
CA ARG A 13 -18.68 -18.46 -4.15
C ARG A 13 -19.79 -17.61 -4.75
N THR A 14 -20.74 -18.27 -5.43
CA THR A 14 -21.97 -17.61 -5.86
C THR A 14 -22.78 -17.09 -4.68
N GLU A 15 -23.54 -16.02 -4.89
CA GLU A 15 -24.37 -15.41 -3.84
C GLU A 15 -25.32 -16.42 -3.21
N LYS A 16 -25.94 -17.29 -4.02
CA LYS A 16 -26.81 -18.38 -3.55
C LYS A 16 -26.09 -19.36 -2.62
N LYS A 17 -24.81 -19.65 -2.84
CA LYS A 17 -24.00 -20.50 -1.96
C LYS A 17 -23.61 -19.75 -0.70
N LEU A 18 -23.21 -18.48 -0.83
CA LEU A 18 -22.79 -17.65 0.29
C LEU A 18 -23.95 -17.35 1.26
N ALA A 19 -25.17 -17.19 0.75
CA ALA A 19 -26.38 -16.97 1.55
C ALA A 19 -26.72 -18.14 2.49
N LYS A 20 -26.19 -19.34 2.21
CA LYS A 20 -26.39 -20.54 3.04
C LYS A 20 -25.37 -20.70 4.17
N ILE A 21 -24.38 -19.81 4.25
CA ILE A 21 -23.27 -19.92 5.20
C ILE A 21 -23.53 -18.99 6.39
N ASP A 22 -23.52 -19.54 7.59
CA ASP A 22 -23.44 -18.71 8.80
C ASP A 22 -22.04 -18.09 8.91
N LYS A 23 -21.97 -16.78 8.70
CA LYS A 23 -20.69 -16.06 8.70
C LYS A 23 -19.98 -16.09 10.05
N LYS A 24 -20.73 -16.08 11.15
CA LYS A 24 -20.16 -16.07 12.50
C LYS A 24 -19.60 -17.44 12.85
N GLU A 25 -20.36 -18.49 12.53
CA GLU A 25 -19.92 -19.86 12.70
C GLU A 25 -18.65 -20.13 11.91
N ALA A 26 -18.64 -19.80 10.60
CA ALA A 26 -17.48 -19.92 9.73
C ALA A 26 -16.23 -19.20 10.30
N ASP A 27 -16.37 -17.95 10.74
CA ASP A 27 -15.23 -17.20 11.29
C ASP A 27 -14.75 -17.72 12.65
N SER A 28 -15.65 -18.32 13.43
CA SER A 28 -15.32 -19.00 14.69
C SER A 28 -14.57 -20.30 14.43
N ALA A 29 -15.10 -21.14 13.54
CA ALA A 29 -14.49 -22.38 13.08
C ALA A 29 -13.07 -22.15 12.58
N TYR A 30 -12.88 -21.17 11.68
CA TYR A 30 -11.56 -20.81 11.18
C TYR A 30 -10.56 -20.49 12.29
N ARG A 31 -10.96 -19.70 13.30
CA ARG A 31 -10.06 -19.31 14.40
C ARG A 31 -9.73 -20.51 15.28
N LYS A 32 -10.73 -21.34 15.57
CA LYS A 32 -10.59 -22.54 16.39
C LYS A 32 -9.65 -23.54 15.73
N CYS A 33 -9.93 -23.97 14.50
CA CYS A 33 -9.10 -24.93 13.78
C CYS A 33 -7.69 -24.40 13.52
N LYS A 34 -7.52 -23.09 13.22
CA LYS A 34 -6.17 -22.49 13.15
C LYS A 34 -5.41 -22.65 14.48
N LYS A 35 -6.06 -22.37 15.61
CA LYS A 35 -5.43 -22.41 16.94
C LYS A 35 -5.13 -23.84 17.39
N GLU A 36 -6.00 -24.79 17.07
CA GLU A 36 -5.91 -26.18 17.56
C GLU A 36 -5.10 -27.09 16.64
N ILE A 37 -5.01 -26.77 15.35
CA ILE A 37 -4.35 -27.63 14.34
C ILE A 37 -3.09 -26.96 13.79
N LEU A 38 -3.23 -25.77 13.19
CA LEU A 38 -2.10 -25.14 12.49
C LEU A 38 -1.08 -24.51 13.45
N ASP A 39 -1.52 -23.76 14.47
CA ASP A 39 -0.61 -23.11 15.42
C ASP A 39 0.36 -24.14 16.08
N PRO A 40 -0.10 -25.31 16.57
CA PRO A 40 0.80 -26.36 17.10
C PRO A 40 1.73 -26.95 16.05
N PHE A 41 1.22 -27.25 14.84
CA PHE A 41 2.05 -27.76 13.76
C PHE A 41 3.18 -26.79 13.41
N MET A 42 2.86 -25.51 13.20
CA MET A 42 3.86 -24.49 12.86
C MET A 42 4.90 -24.34 13.98
N LYS A 43 4.46 -24.33 15.24
CA LYS A 43 5.37 -24.30 16.41
C LYS A 43 6.31 -25.51 16.41
N SER A 44 5.80 -26.71 16.14
CA SER A 44 6.62 -27.94 16.09
C SER A 44 7.69 -27.93 14.98
N LYS A 45 7.51 -27.09 13.96
CA LYS A 45 8.48 -26.90 12.85
C LYS A 45 9.37 -25.67 13.06
N GLY A 46 9.41 -25.11 14.28
CA GLY A 46 10.27 -23.99 14.66
C GLY A 46 9.75 -22.61 14.22
N PHE A 47 8.50 -22.49 13.77
CA PHE A 47 7.93 -21.19 13.42
C PHE A 47 7.39 -20.45 14.64
N ILE A 48 7.68 -19.16 14.69
CA ILE A 48 7.10 -18.18 15.62
C ILE A 48 5.91 -17.51 14.95
N LYS A 49 4.83 -17.32 15.69
CA LYS A 49 3.65 -16.60 15.20
C LYS A 49 3.96 -15.11 15.04
N TRP A 50 3.74 -14.57 13.85
CA TRP A 50 3.90 -13.15 13.54
C TRP A 50 2.56 -12.53 13.16
N GLY A 51 1.97 -11.80 14.09
CA GLY A 51 0.62 -11.26 13.95
C GLY A 51 -0.47 -12.35 13.94
N THR A 52 -1.58 -12.08 13.23
CA THR A 52 -2.78 -12.93 13.32
C THR A 52 -2.74 -14.14 12.38
N THR A 53 -2.11 -14.00 11.22
CA THR A 53 -2.21 -14.95 10.10
C THR A 53 -0.87 -15.46 9.59
N SER A 54 0.25 -14.98 10.12
CA SER A 54 1.59 -15.31 9.62
C SER A 54 2.41 -16.06 10.66
N TYR A 55 3.32 -16.87 10.17
CA TYR A 55 4.26 -17.67 10.94
C TYR A 55 5.61 -17.53 10.29
N VAL A 56 6.62 -17.17 11.07
CA VAL A 56 7.96 -16.91 10.56
C VAL A 56 8.99 -17.74 11.31
N ARG A 57 10.00 -18.22 10.59
CA ARG A 57 11.24 -18.71 11.18
C ARG A 57 12.41 -18.17 10.39
N MET A 58 13.58 -18.14 10.99
CA MET A 58 14.82 -17.87 10.28
C MET A 58 15.55 -19.20 10.14
N ASN A 59 16.05 -19.51 8.95
CA ASN A 59 16.92 -20.65 8.75
C ASN A 59 18.39 -20.28 8.99
N GLU A 60 19.27 -21.28 9.03
CA GLU A 60 20.72 -21.11 9.26
C GLU A 60 21.41 -20.21 8.21
N ALA A 61 20.79 -20.09 7.05
CA ALA A 61 21.22 -19.23 5.95
C ALA A 61 20.92 -17.73 6.19
N GLY A 62 20.25 -17.38 7.30
CA GLY A 62 19.80 -16.01 7.56
C GLY A 62 18.65 -15.58 6.64
N ILE A 63 17.89 -16.54 6.11
CA ILE A 63 16.68 -16.30 5.31
C ILE A 63 15.47 -16.47 6.23
N ILE A 64 14.61 -15.43 6.28
CA ILE A 64 13.29 -15.55 6.90
C ILE A 64 12.38 -16.34 5.98
N GLU A 65 11.76 -17.37 6.52
CA GLU A 65 10.72 -18.17 5.89
C GLU A 65 9.39 -17.78 6.53
N ASN A 66 8.41 -17.36 5.72
CA ASN A 66 7.10 -16.91 6.15
C ASN A 66 6.01 -17.76 5.52
N VAL A 67 5.16 -18.35 6.36
CA VAL A 67 3.91 -19.01 5.94
C VAL A 67 2.76 -18.15 6.43
N PHE A 68 1.88 -17.70 5.53
CA PHE A 68 0.73 -16.92 5.96
C PHE A 68 -0.57 -17.27 5.27
N LEU A 69 -1.66 -17.12 6.03
CA LEU A 69 -3.01 -17.39 5.58
C LEU A 69 -3.65 -16.12 5.00
N GLN A 70 -4.15 -16.22 3.78
CA GLN A 70 -4.90 -15.15 3.12
C GLN A 70 -6.35 -15.58 2.94
N LYS A 71 -7.26 -14.91 3.66
CA LYS A 71 -8.71 -15.05 3.42
C LYS A 71 -9.12 -14.32 2.15
N GLU A 72 -10.14 -14.84 1.49
CA GLU A 72 -10.75 -14.20 0.33
C GLU A 72 -11.42 -12.87 0.74
N ARG A 73 -11.21 -11.81 -0.05
CA ARG A 73 -11.56 -10.42 0.30
C ARG A 73 -13.06 -10.17 0.31
N TYR A 74 -13.82 -10.80 -0.58
CA TYR A 74 -15.26 -10.63 -0.75
C TYR A 74 -16.09 -11.53 0.19
N GLY A 75 -15.44 -12.21 1.12
CA GLY A 75 -16.12 -12.93 2.19
C GLY A 75 -16.62 -14.31 1.79
N SER A 76 -16.05 -14.91 0.73
CA SER A 76 -16.40 -16.25 0.24
C SER A 76 -16.15 -17.37 1.24
N LYS A 77 -15.62 -17.08 2.44
CA LYS A 77 -15.29 -18.06 3.50
C LYS A 77 -14.37 -19.17 2.99
N THR A 78 -13.38 -18.75 2.23
CA THR A 78 -12.28 -19.54 1.68
C THR A 78 -10.95 -18.84 1.96
N PHE A 79 -9.87 -19.60 2.02
CA PHE A 79 -8.52 -19.08 2.26
C PHE A 79 -7.48 -19.83 1.45
N THR A 80 -6.35 -19.19 1.23
CA THR A 80 -5.16 -19.82 0.66
C THR A 80 -3.98 -19.67 1.62
N VAL A 81 -2.96 -20.48 1.38
CA VAL A 81 -1.70 -20.49 2.13
C VAL A 81 -0.60 -20.01 1.21
N ASN A 82 0.04 -18.92 1.60
CA ASN A 82 1.16 -18.35 0.87
C ASN A 82 2.46 -18.70 1.60
N LEU A 83 3.50 -18.95 0.82
CA LEU A 83 4.87 -19.22 1.23
C LEU A 83 5.73 -18.07 0.71
N GLU A 84 6.49 -17.45 1.60
CA GLU A 84 7.38 -16.34 1.31
C GLU A 84 8.74 -16.61 1.95
N PHE A 85 9.80 -16.12 1.32
CA PHE A 85 11.11 -16.12 1.95
C PHE A 85 11.93 -14.90 1.53
N ALA A 86 12.74 -14.38 2.45
CA ALA A 86 13.57 -13.20 2.20
C ALA A 86 14.89 -13.31 2.97
N PRO A 87 16.04 -12.95 2.37
CA PRO A 87 17.29 -12.88 3.11
C PRO A 87 17.29 -11.68 4.06
N LEU A 88 17.51 -11.91 5.36
CA LEU A 88 17.65 -10.86 6.36
C LEU A 88 19.01 -10.16 6.28
N TYR A 89 19.99 -10.77 5.65
CA TYR A 89 21.35 -10.25 5.57
C TYR A 89 21.56 -9.19 4.47
N ILE A 90 20.54 -8.91 3.65
CA ILE A 90 20.61 -7.87 2.61
C ILE A 90 20.33 -6.50 3.23
N PRO A 91 21.10 -5.44 2.91
CA PRO A 91 20.85 -4.10 3.45
C PRO A 91 19.41 -3.62 3.23
N HIS A 92 18.83 -3.03 4.28
CA HIS A 92 17.41 -2.65 4.31
C HIS A 92 17.01 -1.72 3.16
N GLU A 93 17.91 -0.81 2.77
CA GLU A 93 17.70 0.15 1.68
C GLU A 93 17.50 -0.50 0.30
N ASN A 94 17.88 -1.78 0.15
CA ASN A 94 17.72 -2.53 -1.10
C ASN A 94 16.37 -3.25 -1.22
N GLY A 95 15.41 -2.91 -0.35
CA GLY A 95 14.02 -3.38 -0.44
C GLY A 95 13.80 -4.67 0.32
N PHE A 96 13.59 -4.56 1.63
CA PHE A 96 13.55 -5.69 2.55
C PHE A 96 12.19 -6.43 2.65
N ILE A 97 11.10 -5.96 2.02
CA ILE A 97 9.77 -6.53 2.32
C ILE A 97 8.97 -6.83 1.04
N SER A 98 8.89 -8.13 0.74
CA SER A 98 8.01 -8.83 -0.23
C SER A 98 8.78 -9.49 -1.37
N LEU A 99 9.41 -10.62 -1.06
CA LEU A 99 10.25 -11.36 -2.00
C LEU A 99 9.63 -12.75 -2.14
N HIS A 100 9.05 -12.99 -3.32
CA HIS A 100 8.47 -14.25 -3.77
C HIS A 100 7.39 -14.87 -2.88
N SER A 101 6.17 -14.35 -3.01
CA SER A 101 4.96 -15.01 -2.53
C SER A 101 4.56 -16.12 -3.51
N HIS A 102 4.71 -17.38 -3.09
CA HIS A 102 4.18 -18.53 -3.82
C HIS A 102 2.95 -19.08 -3.10
N ARG A 103 1.95 -19.57 -3.85
CA ARG A 103 0.76 -20.19 -3.26
C ARG A 103 0.98 -21.68 -3.14
N LEU A 104 0.73 -22.24 -1.96
CA LEU A 104 0.88 -23.68 -1.70
C LEU A 104 0.09 -24.55 -2.69
N GLY A 105 -1.09 -24.09 -3.14
CA GLY A 105 -1.85 -24.77 -4.19
C GLY A 105 -1.07 -24.90 -5.51
N MET A 106 -0.42 -23.80 -5.94
CA MET A 106 0.40 -23.78 -7.16
C MET A 106 1.59 -24.73 -7.05
N GLU A 107 2.24 -24.81 -5.88
CA GLU A 107 3.37 -25.71 -5.64
C GLU A 107 2.96 -27.19 -5.80
N ILE A 108 1.75 -27.55 -5.40
CA ILE A 108 1.28 -28.94 -5.40
C ILE A 108 0.84 -29.41 -6.80
N ASN A 109 0.15 -28.56 -7.58
CA ASN A 109 -0.47 -29.00 -8.84
C ASN A 109 -0.38 -28.00 -10.00
N GLY A 110 0.37 -26.91 -9.86
CA GLY A 110 0.51 -25.85 -10.86
C GLY A 110 -0.73 -24.95 -11.02
N LYS A 111 -1.73 -25.06 -10.12
CA LYS A 111 -2.96 -24.27 -10.15
C LYS A 111 -3.28 -23.73 -8.77
N ASP A 112 -3.90 -22.55 -8.75
CA ASP A 112 -4.29 -21.93 -7.50
C ASP A 112 -5.37 -22.77 -6.80
N PHE A 113 -5.30 -22.86 -5.48
CA PHE A 113 -6.24 -23.63 -4.67
C PHE A 113 -6.62 -22.86 -3.40
N TRP A 114 -7.91 -22.92 -3.08
CA TRP A 114 -8.50 -22.28 -1.92
C TRP A 114 -9.23 -23.29 -1.03
N TRP A 115 -8.76 -23.40 0.21
CA TRP A 115 -9.37 -24.18 1.27
C TRP A 115 -10.63 -23.51 1.80
N ASP A 116 -11.49 -24.32 2.43
CA ASP A 116 -12.83 -23.93 2.83
C ASP A 116 -12.94 -23.82 4.36
N PHE A 117 -13.74 -22.87 4.85
CA PHE A 117 -14.08 -22.77 6.27
C PHE A 117 -15.54 -22.34 6.50
N LYS A 118 -16.46 -22.77 5.64
CA LYS A 118 -17.89 -22.42 5.75
C LYS A 118 -18.55 -22.87 7.06
N ASP A 119 -18.05 -23.92 7.70
CA ASP A 119 -18.54 -24.50 8.96
C ASP A 119 -17.38 -25.20 9.68
N TYR A 120 -17.63 -25.72 10.89
CA TYR A 120 -16.59 -26.35 11.71
C TYR A 120 -15.99 -27.60 11.06
N GLU A 121 -16.82 -28.56 10.64
CA GLU A 121 -16.36 -29.82 10.04
C GLU A 121 -15.50 -29.57 8.78
N THR A 122 -15.92 -28.61 7.95
CA THR A 122 -15.18 -28.24 6.74
C THR A 122 -13.86 -27.53 7.07
N ALA A 123 -13.86 -26.67 8.08
CA ALA A 123 -12.65 -25.97 8.50
C ALA A 123 -11.62 -26.97 9.07
N GLU A 124 -12.04 -27.88 9.94
CA GLU A 124 -11.19 -28.90 10.56
C GLU A 124 -10.43 -29.71 9.50
N LYS A 125 -11.17 -30.37 8.60
CA LYS A 125 -10.61 -31.14 7.48
C LYS A 125 -9.75 -30.28 6.54
N SER A 126 -10.11 -29.01 6.34
CA SER A 126 -9.30 -28.10 5.52
C SER A 126 -7.97 -27.76 6.18
N PHE A 127 -7.94 -27.54 7.50
CA PHE A 127 -6.71 -27.27 8.23
C PHE A 127 -5.81 -28.51 8.36
N GLU A 128 -6.38 -29.70 8.55
CA GLU A 128 -5.64 -30.97 8.46
C GLU A 128 -5.01 -31.15 7.07
N ASN A 129 -5.78 -30.88 6.01
CA ASN A 129 -5.27 -30.95 4.64
C ASN A 129 -4.19 -29.88 4.36
N VAL A 130 -4.28 -28.69 4.97
CA VAL A 130 -3.21 -27.68 4.91
C VAL A 130 -1.94 -28.17 5.60
N VAL A 131 -2.05 -28.80 6.77
CA VAL A 131 -0.90 -29.36 7.49
C VAL A 131 -0.20 -30.43 6.64
N GLU A 132 -0.96 -31.35 6.07
CA GLU A 132 -0.43 -32.38 5.16
C GLU A 132 0.25 -31.75 3.92
N ALA A 133 -0.38 -30.74 3.32
CA ALA A 133 0.16 -29.99 2.19
C ALA A 133 1.48 -29.28 2.53
N LEU A 134 1.54 -28.62 3.69
CA LEU A 134 2.74 -27.95 4.18
C LEU A 134 3.86 -28.95 4.41
N GLU A 135 3.56 -30.09 5.05
CA GLU A 135 4.58 -31.10 5.33
C GLU A 135 5.13 -31.77 4.06
N GLN A 136 4.26 -32.09 3.10
CA GLN A 136 4.68 -32.79 1.88
C GLN A 136 5.36 -31.87 0.85
N TYR A 137 4.94 -30.61 0.75
CA TYR A 137 5.32 -29.68 -0.32
C TYR A 137 5.86 -28.36 0.22
N GLY A 138 5.12 -27.69 1.11
CA GLY A 138 5.45 -26.32 1.53
C GLY A 138 6.80 -26.19 2.25
N LEU A 139 7.10 -27.10 3.18
CA LEU A 139 8.38 -27.09 3.90
C LEU A 139 9.55 -27.42 2.97
N LYS A 140 9.39 -28.38 2.05
CA LYS A 140 10.41 -28.72 1.05
C LYS A 140 10.71 -27.55 0.13
N TYR A 141 9.68 -26.83 -0.31
CA TYR A 141 9.82 -25.61 -1.09
C TYR A 141 10.70 -24.59 -0.35
N LEU A 142 10.44 -24.36 0.94
CA LEU A 142 11.23 -23.45 1.78
C LEU A 142 12.67 -23.96 2.01
N GLU A 143 12.84 -25.26 2.26
CA GLU A 143 14.15 -25.89 2.48
C GLU A 143 15.07 -25.80 1.25
N ASN A 144 14.52 -25.88 0.04
CA ASN A 144 15.29 -25.69 -1.19
C ASN A 144 15.95 -24.31 -1.29
N THR A 145 15.47 -23.32 -0.53
CA THR A 145 16.03 -21.95 -0.54
C THR A 145 17.20 -21.76 0.42
N ARG A 146 17.60 -22.79 1.18
CA ARG A 146 18.67 -22.73 2.20
C ARG A 146 20.11 -22.71 1.65
N THR A 147 20.27 -22.84 0.33
CA THR A 147 21.60 -22.86 -0.32
C THR A 147 21.71 -21.70 -1.31
N SER A 148 22.93 -21.23 -1.61
CA SER A 148 23.14 -20.23 -2.69
C SER A 148 22.49 -20.67 -3.99
N LYS A 149 22.78 -21.90 -4.40
CA LYS A 149 22.26 -22.47 -5.65
C LYS A 149 20.73 -22.50 -5.65
N GLY A 150 20.11 -23.04 -4.62
CA GLY A 150 18.65 -23.16 -4.55
C GLY A 150 17.94 -21.80 -4.43
N TYR A 151 18.50 -20.87 -3.65
CA TYR A 151 18.01 -19.50 -3.56
C TYR A 151 18.11 -18.78 -4.92
N ILE A 152 19.29 -18.81 -5.57
CA ILE A 152 19.53 -18.19 -6.88
C ILE A 152 18.67 -18.83 -7.97
N GLU A 153 18.51 -20.16 -7.98
CA GLU A 153 17.62 -20.84 -8.93
C GLU A 153 16.17 -20.41 -8.75
N THR A 154 15.72 -20.25 -7.50
CA THR A 154 14.37 -19.77 -7.20
C THR A 154 14.19 -18.30 -7.64
N LEU A 155 15.20 -17.46 -7.39
CA LEU A 155 15.26 -16.08 -7.89
C LEU A 155 15.19 -16.02 -9.42
N LYS A 156 15.91 -16.91 -10.13
CA LYS A 156 15.90 -16.97 -11.61
C LYS A 156 14.57 -17.44 -12.20
N LYS A 157 13.84 -18.31 -11.51
CA LYS A 157 12.53 -18.82 -11.93
C LYS A 157 11.39 -17.83 -11.66
N SER A 158 11.63 -16.83 -10.82
CA SER A 158 10.65 -15.81 -10.52
C SER A 158 10.38 -14.89 -11.74
N GLU A 159 9.10 -14.59 -11.97
CA GLU A 159 8.67 -13.58 -12.96
C GLU A 159 9.12 -12.16 -12.59
N LEU A 160 9.39 -11.91 -11.29
CA LEU A 160 10.10 -10.73 -10.84
C LEU A 160 11.59 -10.97 -11.14
N LYS A 161 12.13 -10.28 -12.16
CA LYS A 161 13.58 -10.29 -12.42
C LYS A 161 14.31 -10.03 -11.10
N PRO A 162 15.17 -10.95 -10.63
CA PRO A 162 15.82 -10.77 -9.35
C PRO A 162 16.70 -9.52 -9.42
N ALA A 163 16.65 -8.75 -8.34
CA ALA A 163 17.45 -7.56 -8.23
C ALA A 163 18.94 -7.99 -8.16
N VAL A 164 19.79 -7.44 -9.03
CA VAL A 164 21.23 -7.83 -9.16
C VAL A 164 21.97 -7.84 -7.83
N ASP A 165 21.61 -6.93 -6.93
CA ASP A 165 22.05 -6.84 -5.55
C ASP A 165 21.80 -8.13 -4.76
N TRP A 166 20.64 -8.76 -4.88
CA TRP A 166 20.37 -9.94 -4.07
C TRP A 166 21.14 -11.16 -4.52
N VAL A 167 21.32 -11.33 -5.82
CA VAL A 167 22.16 -12.40 -6.35
C VAL A 167 23.62 -12.15 -5.96
N ALA A 168 24.07 -10.90 -6.00
CA ALA A 168 25.41 -10.53 -5.53
C ALA A 168 25.60 -10.80 -4.03
N TYR A 169 24.63 -10.43 -3.18
CA TYR A 169 24.71 -10.71 -1.74
C TYR A 169 24.57 -12.20 -1.42
N ALA A 170 23.83 -12.98 -2.22
CA ALA A 170 23.82 -14.43 -2.11
C ALA A 170 25.22 -14.99 -2.41
N PHE A 171 25.83 -14.64 -3.54
CA PHE A 171 27.21 -15.07 -3.83
C PHE A 171 28.18 -14.61 -2.75
N LEU A 172 28.06 -13.39 -2.23
CA LEU A 172 28.90 -12.91 -1.13
C LEU A 172 28.75 -13.78 0.12
N LYS A 173 27.52 -14.20 0.45
CA LYS A 173 27.20 -14.98 1.65
C LYS A 173 27.73 -16.41 1.61
N TYR A 174 27.66 -17.05 0.44
CA TYR A 174 27.92 -18.49 0.32
C TYR A 174 29.21 -18.83 -0.44
N ASP A 175 29.63 -17.97 -1.36
CA ASP A 175 30.68 -18.26 -2.34
C ASP A 175 31.86 -17.27 -2.25
N GLY A 176 31.70 -16.18 -1.50
CA GLY A 176 32.75 -15.20 -1.22
C GLY A 176 32.70 -13.93 -2.08
N LYS A 177 33.57 -12.99 -1.72
CA LYS A 177 33.59 -11.63 -2.27
C LYS A 177 34.00 -11.60 -3.74
N GLU A 178 34.94 -12.45 -4.14
CA GLU A 178 35.44 -12.56 -5.51
C GLU A 178 34.32 -13.03 -6.45
N VAL A 179 33.59 -14.07 -6.07
CA VAL A 179 32.48 -14.62 -6.87
C VAL A 179 31.34 -13.60 -6.99
N ALA A 180 31.02 -12.89 -5.91
CA ALA A 180 30.03 -11.82 -5.93
C ALA A 180 30.43 -10.69 -6.89
N ALA A 181 31.69 -10.25 -6.85
CA ALA A 181 32.20 -9.20 -7.73
C ALA A 181 32.20 -9.64 -9.21
N ASP A 182 32.59 -10.88 -9.49
CA ASP A 182 32.60 -11.42 -10.85
C ASP A 182 31.20 -11.54 -11.43
N TYR A 183 30.21 -11.93 -10.62
CA TYR A 183 28.81 -11.90 -11.04
C TYR A 183 28.33 -10.48 -11.41
N VAL A 184 28.65 -9.48 -10.58
CA VAL A 184 28.22 -8.09 -10.86
C VAL A 184 28.87 -7.56 -12.14
N LYS A 185 30.17 -7.83 -12.36
CA LYS A 185 30.86 -7.49 -13.61
C LYS A 185 30.26 -8.20 -14.82
N TRP A 186 29.91 -9.49 -14.67
CA TRP A 186 29.23 -10.24 -15.71
C TRP A 186 27.87 -9.62 -16.06
N TYR A 187 27.07 -9.23 -15.06
CA TYR A 187 25.77 -8.59 -15.26
C TYR A 187 25.92 -7.24 -15.97
N GLN A 188 26.92 -6.43 -15.58
CA GLN A 188 27.25 -5.17 -16.26
C GLN A 188 27.56 -5.35 -17.74
N LYS A 189 28.27 -6.43 -18.09
CA LYS A 189 28.69 -6.72 -19.47
C LYS A 189 27.60 -7.35 -20.34
N ASN A 190 26.72 -8.17 -19.77
CA ASN A 190 25.81 -9.01 -20.55
C ASN A 190 24.35 -8.56 -20.48
N ASP A 191 23.86 -8.19 -19.28
CA ASP A 191 22.44 -7.91 -19.06
C ASP A 191 22.09 -6.42 -19.11
N ILE A 192 23.02 -5.53 -18.74
CA ILE A 192 22.78 -4.08 -18.82
C ILE A 192 22.70 -3.56 -20.27
N PRO A 193 23.56 -3.97 -21.22
CA PRO A 193 23.55 -3.39 -22.57
C PRO A 193 22.23 -3.59 -23.32
N ILE A 194 21.51 -4.68 -23.01
CA ILE A 194 20.19 -5.00 -23.60
C ILE A 194 19.03 -4.21 -22.95
N LEU A 195 19.26 -3.43 -21.90
CA LEU A 195 18.25 -2.58 -21.29
C LEU A 195 18.04 -1.29 -22.10
N PRO A 196 16.83 -0.69 -22.03
CA PRO A 196 16.58 0.64 -22.57
C PRO A 196 17.52 1.69 -21.98
N GLU A 197 17.93 2.67 -22.78
CA GLU A 197 18.92 3.69 -22.41
C GLU A 197 18.66 4.38 -21.07
N PHE A 198 17.41 4.78 -20.81
CA PHE A 198 17.01 5.43 -19.55
C PHE A 198 17.17 4.55 -18.30
N ARG A 199 17.29 3.22 -18.45
CA ARG A 199 17.59 2.29 -17.35
C ARG A 199 19.06 1.95 -17.25
N ARG A 200 19.82 2.00 -18.36
CA ARG A 200 21.22 1.56 -18.38
C ARG A 200 22.08 2.36 -17.40
N GLU A 201 22.00 3.67 -17.42
CA GLU A 201 22.78 4.53 -16.51
C GLU A 201 22.45 4.26 -15.04
N HIS A 202 21.16 4.09 -14.73
CA HIS A 202 20.70 3.76 -13.38
C HIS A 202 21.26 2.41 -12.91
N GLU A 203 21.17 1.37 -13.74
CA GLU A 203 21.66 0.03 -13.40
C GLU A 203 23.20 -0.03 -13.33
N LEU A 204 23.91 0.72 -14.18
CA LEU A 204 25.37 0.86 -14.08
C LEU A 204 25.77 1.52 -12.76
N ALA A 205 25.14 2.64 -12.40
CA ALA A 205 25.40 3.31 -11.13
C ALA A 205 25.05 2.43 -9.92
N LYS A 206 23.97 1.65 -10.01
CA LYS A 206 23.58 0.69 -8.97
C LYS A 206 24.62 -0.43 -8.82
N THR A 207 25.02 -1.04 -9.92
CA THR A 207 26.01 -2.14 -9.91
C THR A 207 27.40 -1.68 -9.49
N GLN A 208 27.82 -0.48 -9.89
CA GLN A 208 29.08 0.09 -9.44
C GLN A 208 29.10 0.27 -7.92
N LYS A 209 28.02 0.79 -7.32
CA LYS A 209 27.89 0.90 -5.86
C LYS A 209 28.02 -0.44 -5.14
N ILE A 210 27.55 -1.53 -5.76
CA ILE A 210 27.70 -2.87 -5.18
C ILE A 210 29.18 -3.28 -5.21
N LEU A 211 29.87 -3.08 -6.34
CA LEU A 211 31.31 -3.37 -6.44
C LEU A 211 32.13 -2.57 -5.44
N ASP A 212 31.88 -1.25 -5.33
CA ASP A 212 32.58 -0.38 -4.40
C ASP A 212 32.36 -0.84 -2.94
N LYS A 213 31.11 -1.22 -2.60
CA LYS A 213 30.77 -1.78 -1.28
C LYS A 213 31.48 -3.10 -1.03
N LEU A 214 31.51 -4.01 -2.01
CA LEU A 214 32.22 -5.28 -1.91
C LEU A 214 33.69 -5.04 -1.65
N GLU A 215 34.35 -4.21 -2.46
CA GLU A 215 35.79 -3.89 -2.36
C GLU A 215 36.16 -3.30 -1.00
N ALA A 216 35.37 -2.36 -0.48
CA ALA A 216 35.60 -1.73 0.82
C ALA A 216 35.30 -2.65 2.03
N MET A 217 34.59 -3.77 1.83
CA MET A 217 34.18 -4.65 2.92
C MET A 217 35.37 -5.44 3.48
N GLN A 218 35.62 -5.25 4.78
CA GLN A 218 36.68 -5.93 5.53
C GLN A 218 36.15 -7.15 6.30
N ASP A 219 34.97 -7.02 6.91
CA ASP A 219 34.32 -8.10 7.66
C ASP A 219 32.93 -8.39 7.08
N VAL A 220 32.84 -9.50 6.35
CA VAL A 220 31.61 -9.95 5.68
C VAL A 220 30.60 -10.49 6.69
N GLU A 221 31.06 -11.13 7.75
CA GLU A 221 30.18 -11.71 8.77
C GLU A 221 29.52 -10.62 9.61
N GLU A 222 30.30 -9.63 10.05
CA GLU A 222 29.79 -8.48 10.78
C GLU A 222 28.81 -7.68 9.92
N PHE A 223 29.10 -7.51 8.62
CA PHE A 223 28.19 -6.86 7.68
C PHE A 223 26.83 -7.56 7.64
N PHE A 224 26.81 -8.90 7.48
CA PHE A 224 25.56 -9.65 7.43
C PHE A 224 24.83 -9.67 8.77
N ARG A 225 25.54 -9.75 9.89
CA ARG A 225 24.94 -9.68 11.23
C ARG A 225 24.23 -8.34 11.43
N LYS A 226 24.89 -7.22 11.14
CA LYS A 226 24.31 -5.86 11.26
C LYS A 226 23.06 -5.70 10.40
N ASN A 227 23.11 -6.12 9.14
CA ASN A 227 21.93 -6.05 8.26
C ASN A 227 20.78 -6.91 8.78
N THR A 228 21.08 -8.10 9.31
CA THR A 228 20.07 -9.01 9.89
C THR A 228 19.38 -8.37 11.09
N GLU A 229 20.15 -7.82 12.03
CA GLU A 229 19.64 -7.10 13.19
C GLU A 229 18.79 -5.90 12.79
N GLU A 230 19.30 -5.08 11.87
CA GLU A 230 18.59 -3.90 11.34
C GLU A 230 17.26 -4.30 10.68
N ASN A 231 17.25 -5.38 9.91
CA ASN A 231 16.05 -5.85 9.23
C ASN A 231 15.03 -6.48 10.17
N ILE A 232 15.47 -7.15 11.23
CA ILE A 232 14.58 -7.64 12.30
C ILE A 232 13.92 -6.46 13.01
N GLU A 233 14.70 -5.42 13.35
CA GLU A 233 14.22 -4.22 14.01
C GLU A 233 13.25 -3.44 13.11
N LYS A 234 13.69 -3.05 11.91
CA LYS A 234 12.89 -2.25 10.97
C LYS A 234 11.70 -3.00 10.41
N GLY A 235 11.82 -4.31 10.21
CA GLY A 235 10.74 -5.19 9.76
C GLY A 235 9.75 -5.57 10.85
N LYS A 236 10.00 -5.19 12.12
CA LYS A 236 9.24 -5.61 13.31
C LYS A 236 9.00 -7.11 13.35
N LEU A 237 10.06 -7.85 13.03
CA LEU A 237 10.06 -9.29 13.11
C LEU A 237 10.16 -9.73 14.58
N PRO A 238 9.68 -10.94 14.94
CA PRO A 238 9.80 -11.43 16.31
C PRO A 238 11.27 -11.47 16.76
N LYS A 239 11.59 -10.88 17.93
CA LYS A 239 12.96 -10.86 18.48
C LYS A 239 13.53 -12.27 18.69
N GLY A 240 12.66 -13.22 19.05
CA GLY A 240 13.01 -14.63 19.19
C GLY A 240 13.55 -15.31 17.92
N LEU A 241 13.53 -14.63 16.76
CA LEU A 241 14.24 -15.12 15.57
C LEU A 241 15.76 -15.16 15.76
N LEU A 242 16.33 -14.30 16.60
CA LEU A 242 17.76 -14.33 16.94
C LEU A 242 18.08 -15.34 18.06
N GLU A 243 17.07 -15.65 18.89
CA GLU A 243 17.23 -16.45 20.12
C GLU A 243 17.03 -17.96 19.87
N ASN A 244 16.40 -18.36 18.77
CA ASN A 244 16.09 -19.76 18.42
C ASN A 244 17.31 -20.60 17.96
N GLN A 245 18.47 -20.46 18.61
CA GLN A 245 19.49 -21.51 18.60
C GLN A 245 19.49 -22.39 19.86
N ASP A 246 18.86 -21.98 20.97
CA ASP A 246 18.60 -22.85 22.13
C ASP A 246 17.36 -22.37 22.91
N GLU A 247 16.34 -23.25 23.00
CA GLU A 247 15.07 -23.25 23.77
C GLU A 247 14.16 -21.98 23.89
N PRO A 248 12.82 -22.14 23.85
CA PRO A 248 11.91 -21.00 23.83
C PRO A 248 11.44 -20.55 25.22
N GLU A 249 11.72 -19.30 25.58
CA GLU A 249 11.03 -18.61 26.69
C GLU A 249 9.76 -17.87 26.26
N ASN A 250 8.78 -17.95 27.16
CA ASN A 250 7.48 -17.29 27.10
C ASN A 250 7.66 -15.77 27.24
N THR A 251 7.29 -14.98 26.23
CA THR A 251 7.11 -13.54 26.41
C THR A 251 5.68 -13.11 26.13
N THR A 252 5.07 -12.61 27.20
CA THR A 252 3.79 -11.92 27.22
C THR A 252 4.06 -10.42 27.09
N ASP A 253 3.36 -9.78 26.16
CA ASP A 253 2.83 -8.40 26.17
C ASP A 253 3.68 -7.24 26.73
N VAL A 254 4.06 -6.28 25.89
CA VAL A 254 4.30 -4.88 26.29
C VAL A 254 4.03 -3.88 25.14
N ARG A 255 3.21 -2.85 25.46
CA ARG A 255 3.00 -1.51 24.85
C ARG A 255 1.83 -1.30 23.87
N GLN A 256 0.68 -0.96 24.45
CA GLN A 256 -0.18 0.13 23.96
C GLN A 256 -0.66 1.02 25.13
N LYS A 257 0.03 2.14 25.31
CA LYS A 257 -0.38 3.38 26.01
C LYS A 257 0.26 4.47 25.14
N GLU A 258 -0.39 5.49 24.59
CA GLU A 258 -1.66 6.20 24.84
C GLU A 258 -2.21 6.72 23.49
N PHE A 259 -3.52 6.95 23.41
CA PHE A 259 -4.30 7.85 22.52
C PHE A 259 -5.70 7.25 22.33
N GLU A 260 -6.65 7.60 23.20
CA GLU A 260 -8.06 7.21 23.04
C GLU A 260 -8.77 8.14 22.07
N PHE A 261 -8.66 7.88 20.77
CA PHE A 261 -9.62 8.45 19.82
C PHE A 261 -11.02 7.90 20.16
N TYR A 262 -12.00 8.78 20.41
CA TYR A 262 -13.43 8.42 20.31
C TYR A 262 -13.76 8.17 18.83
N GLY A 263 -13.38 6.99 18.37
CA GLY A 263 -13.52 6.48 17.01
C GLY A 263 -12.99 5.06 16.99
N GLY A 264 -13.87 4.07 16.86
CA GLY A 264 -13.46 2.67 16.90
C GLY A 264 -12.65 2.30 15.66
N LEU A 265 -11.50 1.63 15.84
CA LEU A 265 -10.80 0.85 14.81
C LEU A 265 -11.66 -0.37 14.41
N GLY A 266 -12.82 -0.14 13.80
CA GLY A 266 -13.84 -1.15 13.55
C GLY A 266 -13.98 -1.47 12.07
N ARG A 267 -13.64 -2.70 11.68
CA ARG A 267 -14.25 -3.34 10.49
C ARG A 267 -15.78 -3.30 10.65
N TYR A 268 -16.47 -3.26 9.50
CA TYR A 268 -17.92 -3.17 9.22
C TYR A 268 -18.93 -4.05 10.01
N TYR A 269 -18.68 -4.40 11.28
CA TYR A 269 -19.49 -5.37 12.03
C TYR A 269 -20.12 -4.75 13.28
N ARG A 270 -21.06 -3.81 13.11
CA ARG A 270 -22.21 -3.76 14.03
C ARG A 270 -23.28 -4.67 13.45
N THR A 271 -23.71 -5.68 14.20
CA THR A 271 -24.82 -6.55 13.81
C THR A 271 -26.09 -5.72 13.69
N GLN A 272 -26.95 -5.98 12.69
CA GLN A 272 -28.25 -5.31 12.52
C GLN A 272 -29.11 -5.27 13.81
N LYS A 273 -28.92 -6.22 14.74
CA LYS A 273 -29.59 -6.23 16.05
C LYS A 273 -29.23 -5.06 16.99
N SER A 274 -28.05 -4.43 16.86
CA SER A 274 -27.69 -3.25 17.67
C SER A 274 -28.08 -1.92 16.99
N MET A 275 -28.79 -1.97 15.86
CA MET A 275 -29.29 -0.79 15.13
C MET A 275 -30.73 -0.42 15.51
N ALA A 276 -31.36 -1.19 16.40
CA ALA A 276 -32.68 -0.83 16.90
C ALA A 276 -32.56 0.44 17.77
N ARG A 277 -33.18 1.53 17.30
CA ARG A 277 -33.40 2.82 18.00
C ARG A 277 -32.25 3.84 18.03
N ILE A 278 -31.63 4.16 16.89
CA ILE A 278 -30.99 5.48 16.76
C ILE A 278 -31.94 6.39 15.97
N ASP A 279 -32.46 7.43 16.61
CA ASP A 279 -33.31 8.41 15.93
C ASP A 279 -32.48 9.14 14.85
N LYS A 280 -32.90 8.96 13.59
CA LYS A 280 -32.24 9.58 12.44
C LYS A 280 -32.27 11.10 12.52
N LYS A 281 -33.38 11.68 12.96
CA LYS A 281 -33.57 13.13 13.05
C LYS A 281 -32.66 13.71 14.14
N GLU A 282 -32.57 13.03 15.28
CA GLU A 282 -31.71 13.45 16.39
C GLU A 282 -30.22 13.38 16.00
N SER A 283 -29.76 12.24 15.49
CA SER A 283 -28.36 12.08 15.04
C SER A 283 -27.97 13.06 13.94
N ASP A 284 -28.82 13.29 12.94
CA ASP A 284 -28.54 14.28 11.89
C ASP A 284 -28.62 15.73 12.41
N SER A 285 -29.38 15.98 13.47
CA SER A 285 -29.38 17.27 14.19
C SER A 285 -28.06 17.46 14.94
N ALA A 286 -27.62 16.45 15.70
CA ALA A 286 -26.34 16.43 16.42
C ALA A 286 -25.16 16.67 15.47
N TYR A 287 -25.09 15.92 14.36
CA TYR A 287 -24.06 16.12 13.33
C TYR A 287 -24.02 17.56 12.82
N ARG A 288 -25.18 18.15 12.47
CA ARG A 288 -25.25 19.54 11.96
C ARG A 288 -24.95 20.58 13.03
N LYS A 289 -25.30 20.32 14.28
CA LYS A 289 -25.03 21.19 15.43
C LYS A 289 -23.51 21.27 15.66
N TYR A 290 -22.86 20.13 15.82
CA TYR A 290 -21.44 20.09 16.19
C TYR A 290 -20.49 20.38 15.03
N LYS A 291 -20.85 20.03 13.79
CA LYS A 291 -20.15 20.55 12.61
C LYS A 291 -20.11 22.08 12.59
N ARG A 292 -21.24 22.75 12.87
CA ARG A 292 -21.32 24.22 12.89
C ARG A 292 -20.63 24.84 14.10
N LYS A 293 -20.72 24.18 15.26
CA LYS A 293 -20.15 24.68 16.52
C LYS A 293 -18.63 24.54 16.56
N ILE A 294 -18.07 23.45 16.01
CA ILE A 294 -16.67 23.06 16.22
C ILE A 294 -15.88 23.12 14.92
N LEU A 295 -16.28 22.36 13.89
CA LEU A 295 -15.49 22.23 12.68
C LEU A 295 -15.54 23.46 11.78
N ASP A 296 -16.71 24.08 11.59
CA ASP A 296 -16.85 25.27 10.75
C ASP A 296 -15.92 26.43 11.21
N PRO A 297 -15.87 26.84 12.50
CA PRO A 297 -14.95 27.86 12.98
C PRO A 297 -13.48 27.47 12.83
N TYR A 298 -13.13 26.21 13.09
CA TYR A 298 -11.77 25.72 12.92
C TYR A 298 -11.32 25.81 11.45
N MET A 299 -12.15 25.34 10.52
CA MET A 299 -11.80 25.40 9.10
C MET A 299 -11.66 26.86 8.62
N GLN A 300 -12.52 27.75 9.10
CA GLN A 300 -12.43 29.18 8.81
C GLN A 300 -11.14 29.80 9.36
N SER A 301 -10.72 29.45 10.58
CA SER A 301 -9.46 29.96 11.16
C SER A 301 -8.21 29.47 10.42
N LYS A 302 -8.30 28.34 9.71
CA LYS A 302 -7.25 27.84 8.80
C LYS A 302 -7.36 28.38 7.37
N GLY A 303 -8.24 29.36 7.12
CA GLY A 303 -8.42 30.01 5.83
C GLY A 303 -9.24 29.21 4.81
N PHE A 304 -9.94 28.15 5.24
CA PHE A 304 -10.83 27.42 4.34
C PHE A 304 -12.20 28.12 4.21
N LEU A 305 -12.67 28.22 2.97
CA LEU A 305 -14.01 28.62 2.61
C LEU A 305 -14.94 27.41 2.60
N LYS A 306 -16.14 27.57 3.14
CA LYS A 306 -17.16 26.52 3.15
C LYS A 306 -17.84 26.42 1.78
N CYS A 307 -17.85 25.23 1.19
CA CYS A 307 -18.62 24.90 -0.01
C CYS A 307 -20.03 24.40 0.34
N LYS A 308 -20.90 24.26 -0.67
CA LYS A 308 -22.19 23.58 -0.48
C LYS A 308 -21.98 22.19 0.13
N GLY A 309 -22.77 21.86 1.15
CA GLY A 309 -22.74 20.56 1.83
C GLY A 309 -21.67 20.46 2.93
N THR A 310 -20.80 19.47 2.80
CA THR A 310 -19.85 19.01 3.83
C THR A 310 -18.39 19.25 3.48
N SER A 311 -18.12 20.13 2.52
CA SER A 311 -16.78 20.43 2.00
C SER A 311 -16.29 21.81 2.41
N TYR A 312 -14.98 21.91 2.59
CA TYR A 312 -14.22 23.12 2.87
C TYR A 312 -13.05 23.17 1.90
N VAL A 313 -12.76 24.33 1.35
CA VAL A 313 -11.71 24.49 0.33
C VAL A 313 -10.87 25.73 0.60
N ARG A 314 -9.59 25.67 0.26
CA ARG A 314 -8.73 26.85 0.08
C ARG A 314 -7.81 26.63 -1.11
N ILE A 315 -7.22 27.70 -1.61
CA ILE A 315 -6.11 27.61 -2.55
C ILE A 315 -4.85 28.01 -1.78
N ASN A 316 -3.80 27.21 -1.89
CA ASN A 316 -2.50 27.56 -1.31
C ASN A 316 -1.68 28.47 -2.25
N GLU A 317 -0.53 28.92 -1.78
CA GLU A 317 0.35 29.87 -2.47
C GLU A 317 0.83 29.41 -3.85
N ILE A 318 0.80 28.10 -4.14
CA ILE A 318 1.19 27.54 -5.44
C ILE A 318 0.00 27.27 -6.36
N GLY A 319 -1.20 27.70 -6.00
CA GLY A 319 -2.42 27.48 -6.79
C GLY A 319 -2.91 26.02 -6.75
N VAL A 320 -2.64 25.29 -5.67
CA VAL A 320 -3.24 23.97 -5.43
C VAL A 320 -4.47 24.15 -4.56
N LEU A 321 -5.60 23.64 -5.03
CA LEU A 321 -6.83 23.49 -4.26
C LEU A 321 -6.59 22.44 -3.18
N GLU A 322 -6.79 22.83 -1.93
CA GLU A 322 -6.81 21.97 -0.77
C GLU A 322 -8.25 21.85 -0.30
N ARG A 323 -8.75 20.63 -0.19
CA ARG A 323 -10.12 20.36 0.18
C ARG A 323 -10.20 19.37 1.33
N VAL A 324 -11.02 19.72 2.32
CA VAL A 324 -11.45 18.80 3.38
C VAL A 324 -12.93 18.54 3.17
N PHE A 325 -13.34 17.29 3.03
CA PHE A 325 -14.78 16.96 2.94
C PHE A 325 -15.17 15.79 3.82
N LEU A 326 -16.40 15.87 4.34
CA LEU A 326 -16.97 14.80 5.16
C LEU A 326 -17.93 13.99 4.33
N GLU A 327 -17.70 12.68 4.28
CA GLU A 327 -18.56 11.71 3.62
C GLU A 327 -19.30 10.90 4.67
N LYS A 328 -20.63 10.99 4.67
CA LYS A 328 -21.48 10.19 5.55
C LYS A 328 -21.60 8.79 4.98
N ASP A 329 -21.63 7.82 5.89
CA ASP A 329 -21.96 6.45 5.56
C ASP A 329 -23.35 6.34 4.90
N HIS A 330 -23.41 5.65 3.76
CA HIS A 330 -24.64 5.44 3.00
C HIS A 330 -25.55 4.35 3.60
N TYR A 331 -25.01 3.49 4.46
CA TYR A 331 -25.73 2.37 5.06
C TYR A 331 -26.49 2.75 6.34
N GLY A 332 -26.47 4.04 6.71
CA GLY A 332 -27.23 4.56 7.84
C GLY A 332 -26.61 4.29 9.21
N TYR A 333 -25.35 3.88 9.29
CA TYR A 333 -24.65 3.57 10.54
C TYR A 333 -24.36 4.79 11.42
N LYS A 334 -24.77 5.99 11.01
CA LYS A 334 -24.48 7.27 11.68
C LYS A 334 -22.98 7.44 11.89
N LYS A 335 -22.24 7.11 10.84
CA LYS A 335 -20.81 7.27 10.74
C LYS A 335 -20.44 8.17 9.58
N PHE A 336 -19.28 8.76 9.67
CA PHE A 336 -18.71 9.56 8.59
C PHE A 336 -17.21 9.44 8.60
N THR A 337 -16.62 9.79 7.47
CA THR A 337 -15.18 9.85 7.26
C THR A 337 -14.80 11.25 6.79
N VAL A 338 -13.54 11.62 7.00
CA VAL A 338 -12.95 12.88 6.59
C VAL A 338 -11.93 12.57 5.49
N HIS A 339 -12.05 13.26 4.38
CA HIS A 339 -11.15 13.13 3.24
C HIS A 339 -10.36 14.42 3.05
N LEU A 340 -9.07 14.27 2.77
CA LEU A 340 -8.17 15.34 2.37
C LEU A 340 -7.85 15.19 0.90
N GLU A 341 -8.12 16.23 0.14
CA GLU A 341 -8.03 16.24 -1.30
C GLU A 341 -7.13 17.39 -1.74
N THR A 342 -6.28 17.13 -2.74
CA THR A 342 -5.41 18.15 -3.34
C THR A 342 -5.47 18.07 -4.85
N ALA A 343 -5.63 19.23 -5.51
CA ALA A 343 -5.69 19.32 -6.95
C ALA A 343 -5.13 20.64 -7.48
N PRO A 344 -4.28 20.64 -8.52
CA PRO A 344 -3.80 21.87 -9.12
C PRO A 344 -4.94 22.54 -9.89
N ILE A 345 -5.44 23.68 -9.41
CA ILE A 345 -6.62 24.33 -10.02
C ILE A 345 -6.31 24.98 -11.38
N TYR A 346 -5.03 25.09 -11.71
CA TYR A 346 -4.52 25.62 -12.97
C TYR A 346 -4.32 24.53 -14.04
N VAL A 347 -4.80 23.31 -13.81
CA VAL A 347 -4.83 22.22 -14.78
C VAL A 347 -6.27 22.05 -15.27
N PRO A 348 -6.54 22.03 -16.59
CA PRO A 348 -7.88 21.83 -17.11
C PRO A 348 -8.47 20.51 -16.61
N ASN A 349 -9.66 20.61 -16.04
CA ASN A 349 -10.42 19.46 -15.60
C ASN A 349 -11.54 19.18 -16.61
N ASP A 350 -11.49 18.01 -17.24
CA ASP A 350 -12.45 17.63 -18.29
C ASP A 350 -13.72 16.95 -17.73
N GLY A 351 -13.81 16.78 -16.41
CA GLY A 351 -14.93 16.14 -15.72
C GLY A 351 -15.70 17.05 -14.75
N GLU A 352 -16.87 16.60 -14.30
CA GLU A 352 -17.65 17.30 -13.26
C GLU A 352 -16.97 17.32 -11.88
N HIS A 353 -16.00 16.44 -11.67
CA HIS A 353 -15.19 16.35 -10.47
C HIS A 353 -13.77 16.75 -10.80
N ILE A 354 -13.17 17.63 -9.99
CA ILE A 354 -11.75 17.98 -10.11
C ILE A 354 -10.96 16.68 -9.97
N THR A 355 -10.27 16.25 -11.03
CA THR A 355 -9.34 15.13 -10.91
C THR A 355 -8.38 15.45 -9.79
N SER A 356 -8.46 14.67 -8.72
CA SER A 356 -7.82 15.00 -7.47
C SER A 356 -7.29 13.73 -6.83
N LEU A 357 -6.27 13.93 -6.03
CA LEU A 357 -5.76 12.88 -5.18
C LEU A 357 -6.37 13.11 -3.80
N PHE A 358 -7.18 12.15 -3.37
CA PHE A 358 -7.79 12.16 -2.06
C PHE A 358 -7.22 11.04 -1.18
N GLU A 359 -7.00 11.34 0.08
CA GLU A 359 -6.71 10.37 1.12
C GLU A 359 -7.73 10.50 2.24
N ASN A 360 -8.16 9.38 2.79
CA ASN A 360 -8.96 9.35 4.00
C ASN A 360 -8.06 9.75 5.18
N LEU A 361 -8.46 10.75 5.98
CA LEU A 361 -7.71 11.23 7.15
C LEU A 361 -7.42 10.09 8.12
N GLY A 362 -8.35 9.14 8.26
CA GLY A 362 -8.14 7.89 8.97
C GLY A 362 -6.95 7.06 8.48
N LEU A 363 -6.79 6.94 7.17
CA LEU A 363 -5.64 6.25 6.58
C LEU A 363 -4.35 7.03 6.86
N ILE A 364 -4.39 8.36 6.84
CA ILE A 364 -3.22 9.19 7.17
C ILE A 364 -2.83 9.00 8.63
N ILE A 365 -3.78 9.10 9.56
CA ILE A 365 -3.56 8.86 11.00
C ILE A 365 -2.99 7.44 11.18
N THR A 366 -3.65 6.43 10.61
CA THR A 366 -3.24 5.04 10.80
C THR A 366 -1.92 4.69 10.12
N LYS A 367 -1.47 5.38 9.07
CA LYS A 367 -0.10 5.23 8.52
C LYS A 367 0.97 5.84 9.42
N ASN A 368 0.63 6.92 10.13
CA ASN A 368 1.59 7.64 11.00
C ASN A 368 1.65 7.06 12.42
N ILE A 369 0.54 6.48 12.92
CA ILE A 369 0.44 5.93 14.28
C ILE A 369 0.52 4.39 14.27
N CYS A 370 0.09 3.72 13.20
CA CYS A 370 0.07 2.27 13.08
C CYS A 370 0.77 1.82 11.78
N GLU A 371 1.12 0.53 11.66
CA GLU A 371 1.71 0.03 10.41
C GLU A 371 0.68 -0.48 9.40
N LYS A 372 -0.56 -0.66 9.84
CA LYS A 372 -1.66 -1.15 9.00
C LYS A 372 -2.67 -0.04 8.81
N ALA A 373 -2.69 0.51 7.60
CA ALA A 373 -3.73 1.44 7.15
C ALA A 373 -5.10 0.78 7.31
N LYS A 374 -5.99 1.40 8.09
CA LYS A 374 -7.37 0.96 8.27
C LYS A 374 -8.30 2.12 7.99
N ASP A 375 -9.42 1.84 7.35
CA ASP A 375 -10.49 2.83 7.21
C ASP A 375 -10.95 3.24 8.61
N PHE A 376 -10.91 4.54 8.88
CA PHE A 376 -11.31 5.12 10.15
C PHE A 376 -12.65 5.83 9.96
N TRP A 377 -13.54 5.68 10.94
CA TRP A 377 -14.86 6.27 10.91
C TRP A 377 -15.16 6.95 12.24
N TRP A 378 -15.70 8.15 12.18
CA TRP A 378 -16.25 8.87 13.32
C TRP A 378 -17.76 8.59 13.45
N ASP A 379 -18.28 8.58 14.67
CA ASP A 379 -19.69 8.25 14.98
C ASP A 379 -20.46 9.53 15.34
N PHE A 380 -21.74 9.60 15.02
CA PHE A 380 -22.62 10.72 15.39
C PHE A 380 -24.02 10.24 15.81
N LYS A 381 -24.09 9.04 16.40
CA LYS A 381 -25.34 8.43 16.87
C LYS A 381 -26.13 9.31 17.86
N ASP A 382 -25.46 10.13 18.68
CA ASP A 382 -26.04 11.01 19.68
C ASP A 382 -25.22 12.31 19.83
N CYS A 383 -25.70 13.26 20.64
CA CYS A 383 -25.06 14.57 20.81
C CYS A 383 -23.65 14.48 21.40
N GLU A 384 -23.47 13.71 22.47
CA GLU A 384 -22.18 13.58 23.15
C GLU A 384 -21.12 12.94 22.23
N THR A 385 -21.50 11.86 21.54
CA THR A 385 -20.63 11.17 20.58
C THR A 385 -20.27 12.07 19.40
N ALA A 386 -21.22 12.86 18.90
CA ALA A 386 -20.98 13.80 17.81
C ALA A 386 -20.03 14.93 18.24
N GLU A 387 -20.22 15.52 19.43
CA GLU A 387 -19.33 16.56 19.99
C GLU A 387 -17.88 16.08 20.05
N LYS A 388 -17.64 14.96 20.75
CA LYS A 388 -16.32 14.33 20.87
C LYS A 388 -15.72 13.97 19.52
N SER A 389 -16.54 13.47 18.59
CA SER A 389 -16.07 13.13 17.24
C SER A 389 -15.58 14.35 16.48
N PHE A 390 -16.26 15.49 16.56
CA PHE A 390 -15.82 16.71 15.90
C PHE A 390 -14.59 17.35 16.58
N GLU A 391 -14.48 17.28 17.90
CA GLU A 391 -13.26 17.67 18.63
C GLU A 391 -12.05 16.84 18.17
N ASN A 392 -12.23 15.51 18.09
CA ASN A 392 -11.18 14.61 17.59
C ASN A 392 -10.80 14.88 16.14
N ILE A 393 -11.75 15.28 15.29
CA ILE A 393 -11.45 15.65 13.91
C ILE A 393 -10.58 16.89 13.86
N VAL A 394 -10.89 17.91 14.68
CA VAL A 394 -10.06 19.12 14.75
C VAL A 394 -8.64 18.76 15.18
N GLN A 395 -8.49 17.99 16.25
CA GLN A 395 -7.17 17.52 16.71
C GLN A 395 -6.43 16.72 15.62
N ALA A 396 -7.11 15.79 14.95
CA ALA A 396 -6.52 15.01 13.87
C ALA A 396 -6.13 15.86 12.66
N LEU A 397 -6.92 16.88 12.32
CA LEU A 397 -6.60 17.82 11.27
C LEU A 397 -5.39 18.67 11.65
N GLU A 398 -5.27 19.11 12.90
CA GLU A 398 -4.10 19.87 13.38
C GLU A 398 -2.82 19.04 13.33
N MET A 399 -2.88 17.80 13.83
CA MET A 399 -1.72 16.92 13.91
C MET A 399 -1.29 16.35 12.55
N PHE A 400 -2.25 15.95 11.72
CA PHE A 400 -1.96 15.17 10.50
C PHE A 400 -2.49 15.83 9.24
N GLY A 401 -3.66 16.45 9.31
CA GLY A 401 -4.32 17.01 8.13
C GLY A 401 -3.59 18.21 7.56
N MET A 402 -3.17 19.15 8.41
CA MET A 402 -2.42 20.33 7.98
C MET A 402 -1.04 19.92 7.47
N GLN A 403 -0.34 19.02 8.18
CA GLN A 403 0.94 18.48 7.70
C GLN A 403 0.80 17.80 6.32
N TYR A 404 -0.29 17.06 6.09
CA TYR A 404 -0.55 16.44 4.78
C TYR A 404 -0.63 17.47 3.65
N PHE A 405 -1.18 18.66 3.89
CA PHE A 405 -1.19 19.74 2.92
C PHE A 405 0.19 20.41 2.81
N ASP A 406 0.86 20.61 3.94
CA ASP A 406 2.19 21.25 4.02
C ASP A 406 3.26 20.45 3.29
N ASP A 407 3.22 19.13 3.38
CA ASP A 407 4.07 18.20 2.62
C ASP A 407 3.88 18.31 1.10
N LYS A 408 2.82 18.98 0.65
CA LYS A 408 2.47 19.19 -0.77
C LYS A 408 2.53 20.67 -1.19
N ARG A 409 3.01 21.56 -0.32
CA ARG A 409 3.13 23.00 -0.61
C ARG A 409 4.17 23.31 -1.68
N THR A 410 5.19 22.46 -1.85
CA THR A 410 6.10 22.67 -2.98
C THR A 410 5.60 21.92 -4.22
N PRO A 411 5.74 22.54 -5.40
CA PRO A 411 5.36 21.90 -6.64
C PRO A 411 6.14 20.57 -6.85
N LYS A 412 7.41 20.52 -6.45
CA LYS A 412 8.27 19.33 -6.54
C LYS A 412 7.75 18.18 -5.66
N GLN A 413 7.32 18.47 -4.43
CA GLN A 413 6.75 17.46 -3.53
C GLN A 413 5.42 16.94 -4.08
N TYR A 414 4.57 17.82 -4.62
CA TYR A 414 3.29 17.41 -5.20
C TYR A 414 3.50 16.41 -6.36
N ILE A 415 4.41 16.71 -7.30
CA ILE A 415 4.74 15.78 -8.39
C ILE A 415 5.31 14.48 -7.85
N LYS A 416 6.27 14.54 -6.92
CA LYS A 416 6.90 13.34 -6.35
C LYS A 416 5.86 12.43 -5.70
N TRP A 417 4.92 13.02 -4.96
CA TRP A 417 3.84 12.29 -4.30
C TRP A 417 2.83 11.74 -5.31
N ALA A 418 2.38 12.54 -6.29
CA ALA A 418 1.50 12.07 -7.35
C ALA A 418 2.11 10.88 -8.12
N MET A 419 3.41 10.94 -8.43
CA MET A 419 4.13 9.82 -9.06
C MET A 419 4.18 8.59 -8.18
N TRP A 420 4.47 8.74 -6.88
CA TRP A 420 4.48 7.63 -5.93
C TRP A 420 3.09 6.99 -5.79
N TYR A 421 2.05 7.80 -5.71
CA TYR A 421 0.66 7.34 -5.61
C TYR A 421 0.26 6.56 -6.87
N ASN A 422 0.66 7.03 -8.06
CA ASN A 422 0.42 6.35 -9.34
C ASN A 422 1.12 4.99 -9.40
N LEU A 423 2.39 4.92 -8.97
CA LEU A 423 3.16 3.68 -8.95
C LEU A 423 2.54 2.62 -8.02
N LYS A 424 1.96 3.04 -6.88
CA LYS A 424 1.33 2.12 -5.94
C LYS A 424 -0.07 1.66 -6.35
N ASN A 425 -0.88 2.56 -6.90
CA ASN A 425 -2.30 2.28 -7.04
C ASN A 425 -2.72 1.71 -8.40
N GLN A 426 -1.87 1.64 -9.43
CA GLN A 426 -2.22 1.14 -10.78
C GLN A 426 -3.47 1.76 -11.47
N TYR A 427 -4.21 2.63 -10.79
CA TYR A 427 -5.50 3.18 -11.20
C TYR A 427 -5.43 4.60 -11.75
N PHE A 428 -4.27 5.23 -11.76
CA PHE A 428 -4.12 6.59 -12.28
C PHE A 428 -3.67 6.55 -13.75
N PRO A 429 -4.48 7.06 -14.70
CA PRO A 429 -4.12 7.08 -16.11
C PRO A 429 -2.84 7.93 -16.33
N ARG A 430 -1.88 7.41 -17.10
CA ARG A 430 -0.63 8.10 -17.46
C ARG A 430 -0.88 9.47 -18.09
N GLU A 431 -2.03 9.62 -18.74
CA GLU A 431 -2.54 10.83 -19.38
C GLU A 431 -2.66 11.99 -18.39
N ILE A 432 -3.25 11.73 -17.21
CA ILE A 432 -3.43 12.76 -16.18
C ILE A 432 -2.07 13.22 -15.64
N GLU A 433 -1.14 12.29 -15.43
CA GLU A 433 0.22 12.60 -15.00
C GLU A 433 0.94 13.52 -15.99
N ILE A 434 0.86 13.20 -17.29
CA ILE A 434 1.49 13.99 -18.35
C ILE A 434 0.88 15.39 -18.39
N ARG A 435 -0.44 15.50 -18.32
CA ARG A 435 -1.15 16.78 -18.28
C ARG A 435 -0.69 17.62 -17.08
N TRP A 436 -0.68 17.05 -15.89
CA TRP A 436 -0.28 17.77 -14.68
C TRP A 436 1.15 18.27 -14.76
N LYS A 437 2.09 17.44 -15.24
CA LYS A 437 3.50 17.84 -15.44
C LYS A 437 3.64 18.94 -16.48
N ALA A 438 2.90 18.89 -17.59
CA ALA A 438 2.96 19.93 -18.62
C ALA A 438 2.54 21.30 -18.07
N TYR A 439 1.41 21.36 -17.38
CA TYR A 439 0.90 22.59 -16.76
C TYR A 439 1.74 23.08 -15.58
N TYR A 440 2.36 22.15 -14.86
CA TYR A 440 3.38 22.48 -13.88
C TYR A 440 4.60 23.18 -14.52
N TYR A 441 5.14 22.60 -15.59
CA TYR A 441 6.25 23.23 -16.31
C TYR A 441 5.84 24.59 -16.86
N LEU A 442 4.60 24.72 -17.32
CA LEU A 442 4.09 26.00 -17.79
C LEU A 442 4.11 27.04 -16.66
N LYS A 443 3.54 26.71 -15.49
CA LYS A 443 3.40 27.63 -14.36
C LYS A 443 4.74 28.04 -13.74
N PHE A 444 5.64 27.09 -13.48
CA PHE A 444 6.85 27.38 -12.70
C PHE A 444 8.11 27.59 -13.53
N TYR A 445 8.05 27.20 -14.81
CA TYR A 445 9.24 27.14 -15.66
C TYR A 445 9.02 27.78 -17.04
N GLY A 446 7.82 28.27 -17.32
CA GLY A 446 7.45 28.94 -18.55
C GLY A 446 7.14 27.99 -19.71
N ILE A 447 6.55 28.58 -20.73
CA ILE A 447 6.00 27.91 -21.92
C ILE A 447 7.04 27.06 -22.69
N SER A 448 8.30 27.51 -22.75
CA SER A 448 9.37 26.81 -23.47
C SER A 448 9.68 25.45 -22.84
N LYS A 449 9.80 25.39 -21.50
CA LYS A 449 10.05 24.13 -20.78
C LYS A 449 8.84 23.20 -20.81
N ALA A 450 7.62 23.74 -20.77
CA ALA A 450 6.40 22.96 -20.93
C ALA A 450 6.33 22.28 -22.30
N LYS A 451 6.61 23.03 -23.39
CA LYS A 451 6.68 22.50 -24.75
C LYS A 451 7.76 21.42 -24.89
N LYS A 452 8.95 21.64 -24.33
CA LYS A 452 10.04 20.66 -24.33
C LYS A 452 9.64 19.35 -23.64
N TYR A 453 8.99 19.44 -22.49
CA TYR A 453 8.48 18.26 -21.77
C TYR A 453 7.45 17.49 -22.62
N CYS A 454 6.47 18.17 -23.19
CA CYS A 454 5.45 17.52 -24.00
C CYS A 454 6.05 16.83 -25.24
N ARG A 455 6.99 17.47 -25.94
CA ARG A 455 7.70 16.86 -27.08
C ARG A 455 8.49 15.62 -26.67
N LEU A 456 9.09 15.61 -25.49
CA LEU A 456 9.76 14.42 -24.95
C LEU A 456 8.76 13.28 -24.70
N CYS A 457 7.61 13.56 -24.08
CA CYS A 457 6.54 12.57 -23.90
C CYS A 457 6.03 12.02 -25.23
N GLN A 458 5.87 12.88 -26.24
CA GLN A 458 5.50 12.49 -27.59
C GLN A 458 6.52 11.53 -28.21
N ALA A 459 7.82 11.84 -28.10
CA ALA A 459 8.90 10.99 -28.58
C ALA A 459 8.91 9.62 -27.88
N MET A 460 8.74 9.59 -26.56
CA MET A 460 8.67 8.34 -25.79
C MET A 460 7.47 7.48 -26.18
N ALA A 461 6.31 8.08 -26.43
CA ALA A 461 5.10 7.38 -26.85
C ALA A 461 5.24 6.74 -28.25
N MET A 462 6.08 7.31 -29.12
CA MET A 462 6.37 6.71 -30.43
C MET A 462 7.17 5.40 -30.34
N ILE A 463 7.93 5.22 -29.25
CA ILE A 463 8.81 4.05 -29.04
C ILE A 463 8.08 2.91 -28.29
N GLN A 464 6.96 3.19 -27.61
CA GLN A 464 6.17 2.19 -26.86
C GLN A 464 4.83 1.88 -27.54
N PRO A 465 4.69 0.77 -28.30
CA PRO A 465 3.49 0.47 -29.10
C PRO A 465 2.18 0.46 -28.29
N TYR A 466 2.23 -0.03 -27.05
CA TYR A 466 1.06 -0.23 -26.19
C TYR A 466 0.51 1.06 -25.57
N VAL A 467 1.24 2.17 -25.61
CA VAL A 467 0.85 3.44 -24.95
C VAL A 467 0.62 4.57 -25.96
N LYS A 468 0.80 4.27 -27.25
CA LYS A 468 0.93 5.23 -28.34
C LYS A 468 -0.33 6.06 -28.58
N LYS A 469 -1.52 5.45 -28.62
CA LYS A 469 -2.75 6.13 -29.06
C LYS A 469 -3.23 7.21 -28.08
N TYR A 470 -3.24 6.90 -26.79
CA TYR A 470 -3.77 7.81 -25.77
C TYR A 470 -2.81 8.95 -25.44
N ILE A 471 -1.52 8.63 -25.25
CA ILE A 471 -0.51 9.67 -24.95
C ILE A 471 -0.38 10.66 -26.11
N LEU A 472 -0.34 10.21 -27.36
CA LEU A 472 -0.19 11.12 -28.49
C LEU A 472 -1.38 12.07 -28.65
N THR A 473 -2.60 11.60 -28.39
CA THR A 473 -3.81 12.43 -28.44
C THR A 473 -3.77 13.51 -27.35
N GLU A 474 -3.49 13.09 -26.11
CA GLU A 474 -3.45 13.98 -24.95
C GLU A 474 -2.31 15.02 -25.06
N VAL A 475 -1.09 14.55 -25.36
CA VAL A 475 0.09 15.40 -25.53
C VAL A 475 -0.07 16.36 -26.70
N GLY A 476 -0.65 15.88 -27.82
CA GLY A 476 -0.94 16.73 -28.98
C GLY A 476 -1.93 17.84 -28.65
N GLY A 477 -3.00 17.51 -27.91
CA GLY A 477 -3.98 18.49 -27.43
C GLY A 477 -3.35 19.56 -26.52
N ILE A 478 -2.50 19.15 -25.58
CA ILE A 478 -1.77 20.08 -24.70
C ILE A 478 -0.81 20.95 -25.51
N LEU A 479 -0.01 20.37 -26.40
CA LEU A 479 0.93 21.12 -27.24
C LEU A 479 0.23 22.18 -28.09
N ASN A 480 -0.87 21.83 -28.75
CA ASN A 480 -1.64 22.78 -29.55
C ASN A 480 -2.16 23.94 -28.70
N LYS A 481 -2.67 23.67 -27.48
CA LYS A 481 -3.06 24.74 -26.55
C LYS A 481 -1.86 25.63 -26.20
N LEU A 482 -0.72 25.03 -25.84
CA LEU A 482 0.52 25.76 -25.50
C LEU A 482 1.11 26.54 -26.69
N GLU A 483 0.84 26.17 -27.94
CA GLU A 483 1.32 26.93 -29.10
C GLU A 483 0.67 28.30 -29.22
N ASN A 484 -0.54 28.44 -28.70
CA ASN A 484 -1.36 29.65 -28.81
C ASN A 484 -1.32 30.53 -27.55
N VAL A 485 -0.59 30.15 -26.50
CA VAL A 485 -0.48 30.95 -25.26
C VAL A 485 0.51 32.09 -25.46
N SER A 486 0.02 33.33 -25.53
CA SER A 486 0.84 34.55 -25.53
C SER A 486 1.12 35.10 -24.13
N ASP A 487 0.22 34.85 -23.18
CA ASP A 487 0.33 35.24 -21.78
C ASP A 487 0.01 34.04 -20.89
N VAL A 488 1.03 33.56 -20.16
CA VAL A 488 0.92 32.36 -19.32
C VAL A 488 0.03 32.60 -18.11
N GLU A 489 0.09 33.78 -17.50
CA GLU A 489 -0.67 34.08 -16.28
C GLU A 489 -2.15 34.22 -16.60
N LEU A 490 -2.48 34.94 -17.68
CA LEU A 490 -3.87 35.05 -18.16
C LEU A 490 -4.44 33.66 -18.48
N PHE A 491 -3.69 32.83 -19.21
CA PHE A 491 -4.13 31.48 -19.56
C PHE A 491 -4.37 30.57 -18.34
N LEU A 492 -3.47 30.58 -17.35
CA LEU A 492 -3.64 29.79 -16.12
C LEU A 492 -4.80 30.31 -15.27
N ARG A 493 -5.04 31.63 -15.28
CA ARG A 493 -6.18 32.26 -14.62
C ARG A 493 -7.50 31.84 -15.25
N GLU A 494 -7.62 31.86 -16.58
CA GLU A 494 -8.82 31.41 -17.29
C GLU A 494 -9.16 29.95 -16.97
N ILE A 495 -8.15 29.07 -16.94
CA ILE A 495 -8.33 27.67 -16.53
C ILE A 495 -8.82 27.57 -15.08
N THR A 496 -8.26 28.39 -14.20
CA THR A 496 -8.64 28.41 -12.80
C THR A 496 -10.09 28.87 -12.63
N GLU A 497 -10.49 29.92 -13.33
CA GLU A 497 -11.86 30.45 -13.34
C GLU A 497 -12.85 29.39 -13.88
N ASP A 498 -12.52 28.74 -14.99
CA ASP A 498 -13.32 27.64 -15.58
C ASP A 498 -13.47 26.45 -14.61
N ASN A 499 -12.39 26.06 -13.92
CA ASN A 499 -12.43 25.00 -12.92
C ASN A 499 -13.27 25.37 -11.69
N ILE A 500 -13.23 26.64 -11.26
CA ILE A 500 -14.06 27.13 -10.16
C ILE A 500 -15.54 27.08 -10.52
N GLU A 501 -15.88 27.49 -11.75
CA GLU A 501 -17.24 27.46 -12.27
C GLU A 501 -17.76 26.02 -12.41
N LYS A 502 -17.04 25.17 -13.16
CA LYS A 502 -17.40 23.76 -13.38
C LYS A 502 -17.44 22.95 -12.10
N GLY A 503 -16.45 23.14 -11.22
CA GLY A 503 -16.34 22.46 -9.93
C GLY A 503 -17.34 22.96 -8.87
N LYS A 504 -18.16 23.98 -9.20
CA LYS A 504 -19.12 24.61 -8.28
C LYS A 504 -18.44 25.09 -6.98
N LEU A 505 -17.20 25.59 -7.10
CA LEU A 505 -16.42 26.11 -5.98
C LEU A 505 -16.90 27.51 -5.58
N PRO A 506 -16.59 27.99 -4.36
CA PRO A 506 -17.04 29.30 -3.90
C PRO A 506 -16.39 30.40 -4.74
N LYS A 507 -17.18 31.37 -5.25
CA LYS A 507 -16.67 32.49 -6.06
C LYS A 507 -15.62 33.34 -5.34
N GLY A 508 -15.60 33.32 -4.00
CA GLY A 508 -14.62 34.02 -3.18
C GLY A 508 -13.22 33.39 -3.18
N LEU A 509 -13.02 32.23 -3.82
CA LEU A 509 -11.75 31.50 -3.80
C LEU A 509 -10.61 32.18 -4.59
N LEU A 510 -10.97 33.03 -5.57
CA LEU A 510 -10.01 33.82 -6.37
C LEU A 510 -9.53 35.09 -5.68
N LYS A 511 -10.25 35.55 -4.65
CA LYS A 511 -9.87 36.70 -3.84
C LYS A 511 -8.95 36.24 -2.73
#